data_AF-A0A6G7X6R8-F1
#
_entry.id   AF-A0A6G7X6R8-F1
#
_cell.length_a   1.000
_cell.length_b   1.000
_cell.length_c   1.000
_cell.angle_alpha   90.00
_cell.angle_beta   90.00
_cell.angle_gamma   90.00
#
_symmetry.space_group_name_H-M   'P 1'
#
loop_
_entity.id
_entity.type
_entity.pdbx_description
1 polymer ?
#
loop_
_entity_poly.entity_id
_entity_poly.type
_entity_poly.pdbx_seq_one_letter_code
_entity_poly.pdbx_strand_id
1 'polypeptide(L)'
;MKKIKISILLVFLVSVFSLNAQSVIGKWKTFDDATGDAKSIVEITEKDGKIYGKVIEILNPEKKNAKCNNCPDSDKDKPVLGLYVIKGLSKDGKEYSNGKILDPSSGKLYKCTVSLDDNDKLKVRGYVGISAFGRNQIWTRVK
;
A
#
# COMPACT_ATOMS: atom_id res chain seq x y z
N MET A 1 0.70 -5.44 72.42
CA MET A 1 1.07 -6.51 71.48
C MET A 1 0.65 -6.11 70.06
N LYS A 2 1.61 -6.23 69.14
CA LYS A 2 1.71 -5.87 67.70
C LYS A 2 0.40 -5.55 66.93
N LYS A 3 0.30 -4.31 66.41
CA LYS A 3 -0.61 -3.96 65.30
C LYS A 3 0.12 -4.25 63.97
N ILE A 4 -0.28 -5.31 63.29
CA ILE A 4 0.27 -5.69 61.98
C ILE A 4 -0.35 -4.75 60.93
N LYS A 5 0.44 -3.82 60.38
CA LYS A 5 0.02 -3.02 59.23
C LYS A 5 0.19 -3.88 57.97
N ILE A 6 -0.90 -4.47 57.49
CA ILE A 6 -0.95 -5.15 56.21
C ILE A 6 -0.89 -4.07 55.13
N SER A 7 0.30 -3.81 54.62
CA SER A 7 0.51 -2.99 53.43
C SER A 7 0.20 -3.86 52.21
N ILE A 8 -1.01 -3.74 51.67
CA ILE A 8 -1.38 -4.35 50.39
C ILE A 8 -0.64 -3.59 49.29
N LEU A 9 0.50 -4.13 48.85
CA LEU A 9 1.20 -3.67 47.66
C LEU A 9 0.44 -4.23 46.44
N LEU A 10 -0.44 -3.41 45.87
CA LEU A 10 -1.13 -3.71 44.62
C LEU A 10 -0.10 -3.63 43.48
N VAL A 11 0.51 -4.76 43.12
CA VAL A 11 1.36 -4.87 41.94
C VAL A 11 0.46 -4.81 40.71
N PHE A 12 0.33 -3.62 40.12
CA PHE A 12 -0.39 -3.41 38.87
C PHE A 12 0.49 -3.94 37.73
N LEU A 13 0.22 -5.17 37.29
CA LEU A 13 0.87 -5.78 36.14
C LEU A 13 0.36 -5.08 34.87
N VAL A 14 1.03 -4.01 34.45
CA VAL A 14 0.73 -3.34 33.17
C VAL A 14 1.24 -4.24 32.06
N SER A 15 0.36 -5.08 31.52
CA SER A 15 0.58 -5.80 30.28
C SER A 15 0.74 -4.78 29.16
N VAL A 16 1.99 -4.49 28.77
CA VAL A 16 2.29 -3.75 27.55
C VAL A 16 1.89 -4.61 26.36
N PHE A 17 0.63 -4.51 25.95
CA PHE A 17 0.18 -5.01 24.66
C PHE A 17 0.88 -4.19 23.58
N SER A 18 1.93 -4.77 23.01
CA SER A 18 2.54 -4.23 21.80
C SER A 18 1.53 -4.39 20.67
N LEU A 19 0.77 -3.33 20.41
CA LEU A 19 -0.01 -3.20 19.19
C LEU A 19 0.98 -3.15 18.03
N ASN A 20 1.25 -4.30 17.41
CA ASN A 20 1.93 -4.34 16.12
C ASN A 20 1.01 -3.62 15.12
N ALA A 21 1.28 -2.34 14.89
CA ALA A 21 0.60 -1.57 13.86
C ALA A 21 1.05 -2.14 12.51
N GLN A 22 0.23 -3.02 11.93
CA GLN A 22 0.50 -3.58 10.61
C GLN A 22 0.59 -2.44 9.60
N SER A 23 1.71 -2.40 8.87
CA SER A 23 2.01 -1.32 7.93
C SER A 23 1.73 -1.73 6.48
N VAL A 24 1.29 -0.75 5.69
CA VAL A 24 1.17 -0.86 4.23
C VAL A 24 2.54 -0.88 3.54
N ILE A 25 3.60 -0.45 4.25
CA ILE A 25 4.98 -0.46 3.77
C ILE A 25 5.42 -1.91 3.55
N GLY A 26 6.16 -2.13 2.46
CA GLY A 26 6.68 -3.44 2.08
C GLY A 26 6.49 -3.76 0.60
N LYS A 27 6.75 -5.01 0.23
CA LYS A 27 6.68 -5.48 -1.15
C LYS A 27 5.37 -6.24 -1.39
N TRP A 28 4.72 -5.91 -2.49
CA TRP A 28 3.38 -6.39 -2.81
C TRP A 28 3.33 -6.89 -4.25
N LYS A 29 2.82 -8.11 -4.42
CA LYS A 29 2.53 -8.71 -5.72
C LYS A 29 1.18 -8.21 -6.22
N THR A 30 1.17 -7.72 -7.46
CA THR A 30 -0.01 -7.21 -8.15
C THR A 30 -0.53 -8.24 -9.15
N PHE A 31 -1.79 -8.10 -9.57
CA PHE A 31 -2.45 -9.03 -10.48
C PHE A 31 -3.09 -8.28 -11.66
N ASP A 32 -3.23 -8.96 -12.79
CA ASP A 32 -4.04 -8.47 -13.91
C ASP A 32 -5.53 -8.71 -13.63
N ASP A 33 -6.36 -7.69 -13.84
CA ASP A 33 -7.80 -7.78 -13.53
C ASP A 33 -8.57 -8.69 -14.50
N ALA A 34 -8.07 -8.89 -15.72
CA ALA A 34 -8.74 -9.69 -16.72
C ALA A 34 -8.35 -11.16 -16.63
N THR A 35 -7.06 -11.45 -16.40
CA THR A 35 -6.55 -12.84 -16.37
C THR A 35 -6.33 -13.40 -14.98
N GLY A 36 -6.13 -12.55 -13.97
CA GLY A 36 -5.73 -12.97 -12.62
C GLY A 36 -4.24 -13.30 -12.47
N ASP A 37 -3.45 -13.14 -13.54
CA ASP A 37 -2.02 -13.48 -13.52
C ASP A 37 -1.21 -12.47 -12.71
N ALA A 38 -0.12 -12.96 -12.11
CA ALA A 38 0.83 -12.11 -11.40
C ALA A 38 1.51 -11.14 -12.39
N LYS A 39 1.35 -9.84 -12.14
CA LYS A 39 1.79 -8.78 -13.06
C LYS A 39 3.16 -8.21 -12.68
N SER A 40 3.33 -7.80 -11.42
CA SER A 40 4.53 -7.11 -10.95
C SER A 40 4.68 -7.18 -9.44
N ILE A 41 5.87 -6.81 -8.94
CA ILE A 41 6.09 -6.49 -7.53
C ILE A 41 6.24 -4.97 -7.38
N VAL A 42 5.43 -4.40 -6.49
CA VAL A 42 5.47 -2.99 -6.11
C VAL A 42 5.99 -2.87 -4.69
N GLU A 43 7.03 -2.08 -4.50
CA GLU A 43 7.56 -1.70 -3.19
C GLU A 43 6.92 -0.40 -2.72
N ILE A 44 6.21 -0.48 -1.60
CA ILE A 44 5.57 0.65 -0.93
C ILE A 44 6.52 1.18 0.15
N THR A 45 6.82 2.48 0.08
CA THR A 45 7.71 3.19 1.00
C THR A 45 7.08 4.48 1.49
N GLU A 46 7.56 4.97 2.63
CA GLU A 46 7.21 6.28 3.16
C GLU A 46 8.34 7.29 2.92
N LYS A 47 7.96 8.48 2.47
CA LYS A 47 8.86 9.63 2.35
C LYS A 47 8.09 10.90 2.72
N ASP A 48 8.62 11.68 3.65
CA ASP A 48 8.06 12.96 4.09
C ASP A 48 6.58 12.84 4.53
N GLY A 49 6.24 11.78 5.27
CA GLY A 49 4.88 11.52 5.75
C GLY A 49 3.89 11.03 4.68
N LYS A 50 4.38 10.74 3.46
CA LYS A 50 3.57 10.27 2.34
C LYS A 50 4.04 8.92 1.83
N ILE A 51 3.09 8.12 1.38
CA ILE A 51 3.33 6.79 0.84
C ILE A 51 3.43 6.83 -0.69
N TYR A 52 4.43 6.11 -1.20
CA TYR A 52 4.73 5.94 -2.61
C TYR A 52 4.94 4.46 -2.93
N GLY A 53 4.59 4.05 -4.14
CA GLY A 53 4.72 2.67 -4.60
C GLY A 53 5.49 2.61 -5.89
N LYS A 54 6.66 1.96 -5.88
CA LYS A 54 7.55 1.81 -7.03
C LYS A 54 7.49 0.38 -7.56
N VAL A 55 7.37 0.22 -8.88
CA VAL A 55 7.49 -1.09 -9.51
C VAL A 55 8.95 -1.53 -9.45
N ILE A 56 9.25 -2.60 -8.73
CA ILE A 56 10.62 -3.11 -8.55
C ILE A 56 10.88 -4.39 -9.36
N GLU A 57 9.83 -5.07 -9.80
CA GLU A 57 9.95 -6.28 -10.63
C GLU A 57 8.73 -6.43 -11.54
N ILE A 58 8.95 -6.89 -12.78
CA ILE A 58 7.89 -7.28 -13.71
C ILE A 58 7.87 -8.80 -13.80
N LEU A 59 6.75 -9.42 -13.39
CA LEU A 59 6.61 -10.87 -13.34
C LEU A 59 6.11 -11.43 -14.68
N ASN A 60 5.34 -10.64 -15.44
CA ASN A 60 4.93 -11.02 -16.79
C ASN A 60 6.12 -10.90 -17.76
N PRO A 61 6.63 -12.01 -18.35
CA PRO A 61 7.80 -12.00 -19.21
C PRO A 61 7.61 -11.14 -20.48
N GLU A 62 6.41 -11.08 -21.02
CA GLU A 62 6.08 -10.31 -22.22
C GLU A 62 6.12 -8.79 -21.99
N LYS A 63 6.02 -8.38 -20.72
CA LYS A 63 5.96 -6.96 -20.32
C LYS A 63 7.27 -6.47 -19.67
N LYS A 64 8.34 -7.27 -19.62
CA LYS A 64 9.60 -6.90 -18.95
C LYS A 64 10.18 -5.56 -19.40
N ASN A 65 10.07 -5.26 -20.70
CA ASN A 65 10.57 -4.01 -21.30
C ASN A 65 9.45 -3.01 -21.62
N ALA A 66 8.26 -3.19 -21.05
CA ALA A 66 7.14 -2.28 -21.28
C ALA A 66 7.51 -0.85 -20.85
N LYS A 67 7.10 0.12 -21.67
CA LYS A 67 7.18 1.55 -21.39
C LYS A 67 5.78 2.12 -21.22
N CYS A 68 5.65 3.17 -20.44
CA CYS A 68 4.39 3.90 -20.33
C CYS A 68 4.29 5.01 -21.37
N ASN A 69 3.91 4.64 -22.61
CA ASN A 69 3.90 5.58 -23.74
C ASN A 69 2.82 6.68 -23.60
N ASN A 70 1.71 6.35 -22.93
CA ASN A 70 0.57 7.25 -22.75
C ASN A 70 0.57 7.94 -21.36
N CYS A 71 1.62 7.75 -20.56
CA CYS A 71 1.70 8.38 -19.26
C CYS A 71 1.88 9.90 -19.39
N PRO A 72 1.39 10.67 -18.40
CA PRO A 72 1.53 12.12 -18.38
C PRO A 72 2.95 12.56 -18.02
N ASP A 73 3.29 13.77 -18.46
CA ASP A 73 4.44 14.56 -17.99
C ASP A 73 5.74 13.75 -17.92
N SER A 74 6.34 13.75 -16.73
CA SER A 74 7.61 13.11 -16.45
C SER A 74 7.56 11.57 -16.52
N ASP A 75 6.39 10.95 -16.58
CA ASP A 75 6.29 9.48 -16.66
C ASP A 75 6.20 8.96 -18.09
N LYS A 76 6.03 9.86 -19.08
CA LYS A 76 5.90 9.50 -20.48
C LYS A 76 7.15 8.78 -21.00
N ASP A 77 6.93 7.71 -21.75
CA ASP A 77 7.95 6.89 -22.42
C ASP A 77 9.00 6.25 -21.49
N LYS A 78 8.81 6.34 -20.17
CA LYS A 78 9.65 5.68 -19.18
C LYS A 78 9.35 4.18 -19.10
N PRO A 79 10.36 3.34 -18.81
CA PRO A 79 10.13 1.95 -18.45
C PRO A 79 9.13 1.84 -17.29
N VAL A 80 8.23 0.86 -17.37
CA VAL A 80 7.30 0.56 -16.27
C VAL A 80 8.09 0.07 -15.05
N LEU A 81 9.15 -0.70 -15.27
CA LEU A 81 10.12 -1.04 -14.23
C LEU A 81 10.76 0.25 -13.68
N GLY A 82 10.69 0.42 -12.36
CA GLY A 82 11.21 1.60 -11.66
C GLY A 82 10.23 2.77 -11.58
N LEU A 83 9.06 2.67 -12.19
CA LEU A 83 8.06 3.74 -12.19
C LEU A 83 7.30 3.79 -10.85
N TYR A 84 7.04 5.00 -10.35
CA TYR A 84 6.20 5.21 -9.18
C TYR A 84 4.73 5.17 -9.59
N VAL A 85 4.05 4.05 -9.33
CA VAL A 85 2.63 3.87 -9.65
C VAL A 85 1.73 4.41 -8.55
N ILE A 86 2.11 4.33 -7.27
CA ILE A 86 1.40 5.01 -6.18
C ILE A 86 2.14 6.30 -5.84
N LYS A 87 1.40 7.41 -5.78
CA LYS A 87 1.95 8.76 -5.68
C LYS A 87 1.32 9.55 -4.55
N GLY A 88 2.07 9.69 -3.45
CA GLY A 88 1.85 10.71 -2.43
C GLY A 88 0.61 10.51 -1.58
N LEU A 89 0.25 9.26 -1.25
CA LEU A 89 -0.87 9.02 -0.33
C LEU A 89 -0.53 9.51 1.07
N SER A 90 -1.48 10.12 1.76
CA SER A 90 -1.33 10.58 3.14
C SER A 90 -2.19 9.73 4.06
N LYS A 91 -1.76 9.55 5.32
CA LYS A 91 -2.53 8.78 6.30
C LYS A 91 -3.88 9.46 6.56
N ASP A 92 -4.95 8.68 6.53
CA ASP A 92 -6.33 9.14 6.74
C ASP A 92 -7.10 8.10 7.55
N GLY A 93 -7.14 8.30 8.87
CA GLY A 93 -7.69 7.33 9.82
C GLY A 93 -7.02 5.96 9.72
N LYS A 94 -7.75 4.96 9.22
CA LYS A 94 -7.26 3.58 9.07
C LYS A 94 -6.63 3.30 7.69
N GLU A 95 -6.87 4.16 6.71
CA GLU A 95 -6.37 4.02 5.34
C GLU A 95 -5.32 5.09 5.00
N TYR A 96 -4.87 5.09 3.75
CA TYR A 96 -4.08 6.13 3.13
C TYR A 96 -4.82 6.65 1.90
N SER A 97 -5.00 7.96 1.78
CA SER A 97 -5.83 8.62 0.76
C SER A 97 -5.12 9.85 0.18
N ASN A 98 -5.85 10.75 -0.49
CA ASN A 98 -5.38 12.06 -1.00
C ASN A 98 -4.23 12.06 -2.01
N GLY A 99 -3.84 10.89 -2.52
CA GLY A 99 -2.87 10.76 -3.61
C GLY A 99 -3.47 10.08 -4.83
N LYS A 100 -2.60 9.58 -5.71
CA LYS A 100 -3.00 9.00 -6.99
C LYS A 100 -2.35 7.66 -7.24
N ILE A 101 -3.01 6.87 -8.09
CA ILE A 101 -2.42 5.68 -8.72
C ILE A 101 -2.37 5.87 -10.23
N LEU A 102 -1.23 5.54 -10.83
CA LEU A 102 -1.00 5.53 -12.27
C LEU A 102 -1.16 4.12 -12.77
N ASP A 103 -2.02 3.92 -13.76
CA ASP A 103 -2.07 2.68 -14.54
C ASP A 103 -1.14 2.82 -15.76
N PRO A 104 0.01 2.13 -15.81
CA PRO A 104 0.95 2.26 -16.92
C PRO A 104 0.42 1.68 -18.24
N SER A 105 -0.60 0.81 -18.19
CA SER A 105 -1.20 0.23 -19.40
C SER A 105 -2.06 1.25 -20.15
N SER A 106 -2.85 2.05 -19.42
CA SER A 106 -3.70 3.09 -20.01
C SER A 106 -3.10 4.49 -19.98
N GLY A 107 -2.05 4.72 -19.18
CA GLY A 107 -1.47 6.04 -18.93
C GLY A 107 -2.30 6.94 -18.02
N LYS A 108 -3.41 6.43 -17.46
CA LYS A 108 -4.36 7.23 -16.69
C LYS A 108 -3.99 7.31 -15.21
N LEU A 109 -4.21 8.49 -14.64
CA LEU A 109 -4.11 8.74 -13.20
C LEU A 109 -5.49 8.72 -12.56
N TYR A 110 -5.61 7.98 -11.47
CA TYR A 110 -6.84 7.89 -10.66
C TYR A 110 -6.56 8.38 -9.25
N LYS A 111 -7.59 8.91 -8.57
CA LYS A 111 -7.50 9.05 -7.11
C LYS A 111 -7.37 7.66 -6.49
N CYS A 112 -6.62 7.56 -5.41
CA CYS A 112 -6.30 6.27 -4.82
C CYS A 112 -6.49 6.26 -3.31
N THR A 113 -7.03 5.15 -2.81
CA THR A 113 -6.92 4.78 -1.40
C THR A 113 -6.25 3.43 -1.25
N VAL A 114 -5.54 3.26 -0.14
CA VAL A 114 -4.84 2.02 0.23
C VAL A 114 -5.14 1.68 1.68
N SER A 115 -5.58 0.44 1.92
CA SER A 115 -5.83 -0.10 3.25
C SER A 115 -5.38 -1.55 3.33
N LEU A 116 -5.11 -2.03 4.54
CA LEU A 116 -4.92 -3.46 4.77
C LEU A 116 -6.27 -4.10 5.03
N ASP A 117 -6.57 -5.16 4.29
CA ASP A 117 -7.70 -6.05 4.61
C ASP A 117 -7.27 -7.09 5.66
N ASP A 118 -6.02 -7.59 5.55
CA ASP A 118 -5.35 -8.39 6.57
C ASP A 118 -3.81 -8.17 6.50
N ASN A 119 -3.03 -8.97 7.23
CA ASN A 119 -1.57 -8.81 7.27
C ASN A 119 -0.89 -8.99 5.90
N ASP A 120 -1.45 -9.84 5.05
CA ASP A 120 -0.89 -10.29 3.77
C ASP A 120 -1.71 -9.79 2.56
N LYS A 121 -2.82 -9.06 2.77
CA LYS A 121 -3.68 -8.51 1.72
C LYS A 121 -3.81 -7.00 1.82
N LEU A 122 -3.34 -6.33 0.77
CA LEU A 122 -3.49 -4.90 0.59
C LEU A 122 -4.63 -4.63 -0.38
N LYS A 123 -5.61 -3.87 0.06
CA LYS A 123 -6.66 -3.35 -0.79
C LYS A 123 -6.22 -2.02 -1.38
N VAL A 124 -6.20 -1.95 -2.70
CA VAL A 124 -5.85 -0.76 -3.48
C VAL A 124 -7.06 -0.36 -4.30
N ARG A 125 -7.62 0.83 -4.04
CA ARG A 125 -8.79 1.33 -4.77
C ARG A 125 -8.41 2.51 -5.65
N GLY A 126 -8.68 2.41 -6.95
CA GLY A 126 -8.60 3.52 -7.91
C GLY A 126 -9.99 4.03 -8.29
N TYR A 127 -10.20 5.35 -8.34
CA TYR A 127 -11.51 5.93 -8.66
C TYR A 127 -11.43 7.28 -9.39
N VAL A 128 -12.52 7.65 -10.05
CA VAL A 128 -12.71 8.92 -10.76
C VAL A 128 -13.73 9.79 -10.00
N GLY A 129 -13.36 11.03 -9.68
CA GLY A 129 -14.24 11.93 -8.93
C GLY A 129 -14.40 11.52 -7.47
N ILE A 130 -15.47 10.77 -7.15
CA ILE A 130 -15.79 10.23 -5.81
C ILE A 130 -15.47 8.74 -5.72
N SER A 131 -15.18 8.26 -4.51
CA SER A 131 -14.72 6.88 -4.28
C SER A 131 -15.75 5.81 -4.67
N ALA A 132 -17.04 6.14 -4.75
CA ALA A 132 -18.10 5.25 -5.21
C ALA A 132 -17.87 4.76 -6.66
N PHE A 133 -17.32 5.60 -7.54
CA PHE A 133 -17.06 5.26 -8.94
C PHE A 133 -15.61 4.81 -9.14
N GLY A 134 -15.29 3.63 -8.63
CA GLY A 134 -13.95 3.06 -8.67
C GLY A 134 -13.91 1.54 -8.60
N ARG A 135 -12.69 1.00 -8.70
CA ARG A 135 -12.41 -0.44 -8.64
C ARG A 135 -11.40 -0.74 -7.57
N ASN A 136 -11.58 -1.88 -6.91
CA ASN A 136 -10.62 -2.42 -5.95
C ASN A 136 -9.77 -3.47 -6.63
N GLN A 137 -8.49 -3.50 -6.29
CA GLN A 137 -7.61 -4.63 -6.49
C GLN A 137 -7.10 -5.10 -5.12
N ILE A 138 -6.86 -6.41 -5.01
CA ILE A 138 -6.19 -7.00 -3.85
C ILE A 138 -4.79 -7.38 -4.27
N TRP A 139 -3.79 -6.82 -3.61
CA TRP A 139 -2.38 -7.19 -3.76
C TRP A 139 -1.98 -8.09 -2.59
N THR A 140 -1.04 -9.00 -2.84
CA THR A 140 -0.57 -9.94 -1.82
C THR A 140 0.84 -9.63 -1.37
N ARG A 141 1.11 -9.75 -0.07
CA ARG A 141 2.43 -9.46 0.48
C ARG A 141 3.44 -10.48 -0.02
N VAL A 142 4.62 -10.00 -0.40
CA VAL A 142 5.76 -10.86 -0.73
C VAL A 142 6.44 -11.27 0.58
N LYS A 143 6.67 -12.57 0.75
CA LYS A 143 7.32 -13.17 1.92
C LYS A 143 8.80 -13.42 1.66
#